data_AF-A0AA49JR90-F1
#
_entry.id   AF-A0AA49JR90-F1
#
_cell.length_a   1.000
_cell.length_b   1.000
_cell.length_c   1.000
_cell.angle_alpha   90.00
_cell.angle_beta   90.00
_cell.angle_gamma   90.00
#
_symmetry.space_group_name_H-M   'P 1'
#
loop_
_entity.id
_entity.type
_entity.pdbx_description
1 polymer ?
#
loop_
_entity_poly.entity_id
_entity_poly.type
_entity_poly.pdbx_seq_one_letter_code
_entity_poly.pdbx_strand_id
1 'polypeptide(L)' 'MPQNSRDAFELLRKNGVIDGALEKKLKSMVGFRNIAVHNYQLIDLKVVQDLIENGLNDLIVFSKIILQQYNN' A
#
# COMPACT_ATOMS: atom_id res chain seq x y z
N MET A 1 0.73 6.93 18.12
CA MET A 1 1.45 6.92 16.83
C MET A 1 1.30 5.54 16.18
N PRO A 2 1.07 5.43 14.86
CA PRO A 2 0.90 4.14 14.18
C PRO A 2 2.15 3.26 14.33
N GLN A 3 1.97 1.95 14.51
CA GLN A 3 3.08 1.00 14.74
C GLN A 3 3.55 0.32 13.45
N ASN A 4 2.74 0.35 12.39
CA ASN A 4 3.05 -0.19 11.08
C ASN A 4 2.30 0.58 9.98
N SER A 5 2.58 0.27 8.71
CA SER A 5 1.94 0.94 7.57
C SER A 5 0.43 0.75 7.52
N ARG A 6 -0.11 -0.40 7.97
CA ARG A 6 -1.56 -0.63 8.00
C ARG A 6 -2.24 0.30 9.00
N ASP A 7 -1.65 0.48 10.17
CA ASP A 7 -2.14 1.43 11.18
C ASP A 7 -2.11 2.87 10.67
N ALA A 8 -1.05 3.23 9.92
CA ALA A 8 -0.93 4.54 9.32
C ALA A 8 -2.04 4.81 8.29
N PHE A 9 -2.34 3.85 7.41
CA PHE A 9 -3.44 3.99 6.45
C PHE A 9 -4.81 4.06 7.13
N GLU A 10 -5.00 3.35 8.23
CA GLU A 10 -6.22 3.46 9.02
C GLU A 10 -6.41 4.86 9.62
N LEU A 11 -5.32 5.43 10.15
CA LEU A 11 -5.33 6.79 10.68
C LEU A 11 -5.66 7.81 9.58
N LEU A 12 -5.08 7.66 8.39
CA LEU A 12 -5.36 8.54 7.25
C LEU A 12 -6.83 8.46 6.82
N ARG A 13 -7.42 7.27 6.78
CA ARG A 13 -8.86 7.13 6.51
C ARG A 13 -9.70 7.77 7.61
N LYS A 14 -9.37 7.53 8.89
CA LYS A 14 -10.11 8.12 10.03
C LYS A 14 -10.12 9.65 9.99
N ASN A 15 -9.08 10.26 9.43
CA ASN A 15 -8.99 11.71 9.25
C ASN A 15 -9.52 12.20 7.88
N GLY A 16 -10.14 11.33 7.08
CA GLY A 16 -10.73 11.70 5.79
C GLY A 16 -9.72 11.98 4.67
N VAL A 17 -8.43 11.67 4.87
CA VAL A 17 -7.38 11.92 3.87
C VAL A 17 -7.48 10.94 2.71
N ILE A 18 -7.84 9.67 2.99
CA ILE A 18 -8.07 8.64 1.98
C ILE A 18 -9.42 7.97 2.22
N ASP A 19 -10.03 7.43 1.16
CA ASP A 19 -11.27 6.68 1.29
C ASP A 19 -11.04 5.23 1.80
N GLY A 20 -12.15 4.55 2.15
CA GLY A 20 -12.10 3.17 2.64
C GLY A 20 -11.69 2.13 1.59
N ALA A 21 -11.92 2.41 0.30
CA ALA A 21 -11.53 1.50 -0.77
C ALA A 21 -10.00 1.50 -0.92
N LEU A 22 -9.39 2.68 -0.94
CA LEU A 22 -7.95 2.88 -1.01
C LEU A 22 -7.25 2.37 0.26
N GLU A 23 -7.80 2.61 1.45
CA GLU A 23 -7.29 2.03 2.70
C GLU A 23 -7.17 0.49 2.58
N LYS A 24 -8.25 -0.17 2.14
CA LYS A 24 -8.29 -1.64 2.03
C LYS A 24 -7.25 -2.16 1.03
N LYS A 25 -7.10 -1.49 -0.11
CA LYS A 25 -6.10 -1.86 -1.13
C LYS A 25 -4.68 -1.69 -0.63
N LEU A 26 -4.35 -0.54 -0.03
CA LEU A 26 -3.03 -0.26 0.53
C LEU A 26 -2.66 -1.23 1.66
N LYS A 27 -3.61 -1.53 2.56
CA LYS A 27 -3.43 -2.56 3.59
C LYS A 27 -3.16 -3.93 2.95
N SER A 28 -3.93 -4.33 1.94
CA SER A 28 -3.77 -5.60 1.24
C SER A 28 -2.39 -5.71 0.58
N MET A 29 -1.94 -4.66 -0.11
CA MET A 29 -0.61 -4.58 -0.71
C MET A 29 0.53 -4.70 0.32
N VAL A 30 0.42 -4.09 1.51
CA VAL A 30 1.39 -4.29 2.60
C VAL A 30 1.46 -5.75 3.05
N GLY A 31 0.30 -6.38 3.27
CA GLY A 31 0.26 -7.80 3.67
C GLY A 31 0.86 -8.70 2.60
N PHE A 32 0.57 -8.39 1.35
CA PHE A 32 1.03 -9.14 0.21
C PHE A 32 2.56 -9.01 -0.02
N ARG A 33 3.11 -7.79 0.10
CA ARG A 33 4.57 -7.55 0.14
C ARG A 33 5.25 -8.39 1.21
N ASN A 34 4.69 -8.44 2.42
CA ASN A 34 5.28 -9.21 3.51
C ASN A 34 5.36 -10.70 3.17
N ILE A 35 4.31 -11.28 2.56
CA ILE A 35 4.32 -12.67 2.09
C ILE A 35 5.41 -12.87 1.02
N ALA A 36 5.47 -11.99 0.03
CA ALA A 36 6.46 -12.09 -1.05
C ALA A 36 7.89 -12.04 -0.50
N VAL A 37 8.19 -11.12 0.43
CA VAL A 37 9.53 -10.98 1.02
C VAL A 37 9.90 -12.15 1.94
N HIS A 38 8.96 -12.76 2.66
CA HIS A 38 9.26 -13.91 3.52
C HIS A 38 9.34 -15.22 2.74
N ASN A 39 8.58 -15.35 1.64
CA ASN A 39 8.45 -16.60 0.89
C ASN A 39 9.10 -16.53 -0.52
N TYR A 40 9.91 -15.52 -0.82
CA TYR A 40 10.47 -15.31 -2.17
C TYR A 40 11.27 -16.51 -2.72
N GLN A 41 11.84 -17.36 -1.85
CA GLN A 41 12.55 -18.57 -2.26
C GLN A 41 11.60 -19.68 -2.75
N LEU A 42 10.34 -19.66 -2.30
CA LEU A 42 9.29 -20.62 -2.66
C LEU A 42 8.38 -20.08 -3.77
N ILE A 43 8.41 -18.77 -4.02
CA ILE A 43 7.61 -18.08 -5.04
C ILE A 43 8.48 -17.91 -6.30
N ASP A 44 7.90 -18.13 -7.48
CA ASP A 44 8.55 -17.83 -8.75
C ASP A 44 8.94 -16.35 -8.80
N LEU A 45 10.21 -16.05 -9.09
CA LEU A 45 10.71 -14.68 -9.22
C LEU A 45 9.94 -13.86 -10.24
N LYS A 46 9.39 -14.47 -11.30
CA LYS A 46 8.50 -13.78 -12.25
C LYS A 46 7.22 -13.30 -11.60
N VAL A 47 6.66 -14.09 -10.67
CA VAL A 47 5.49 -13.67 -9.90
C VAL A 47 5.88 -12.49 -9.03
N VAL A 48 6.99 -12.57 -8.28
CA VAL A 48 7.47 -11.43 -7.46
C VAL A 48 7.69 -10.17 -8.30
N GLN A 49 8.27 -10.30 -9.49
CA GLN A 49 8.50 -9.19 -10.42
C GLN A 49 7.17 -8.56 -10.90
N ASP A 50 6.25 -9.37 -11.41
CA ASP A 50 4.94 -8.92 -11.89
C ASP A 50 4.15 -8.18 -10.80
N LEU A 51 4.27 -8.66 -9.56
CA LEU A 51 3.65 -8.05 -8.39
C LEU A 51 4.24 -6.68 -8.05
N ILE A 52 5.55 -6.50 -8.21
CA ILE A 52 6.20 -5.19 -8.05
C ILE A 52 5.84 -4.28 -9.21
N GLU A 53 5.78 -4.78 -10.44
CA GLU A 53 5.50 -3.94 -11.61
C GLU A 53 4.03 -3.48 -11.65
N ASN A 54 3.09 -4.34 -11.27
CA ASN A 54 1.65 -4.10 -11.44
C ASN A 54 0.90 -3.79 -10.14
N GLY A 55 1.45 -4.16 -8.98
CA GLY A 55 0.82 -3.98 -7.67
C GLY A 55 0.97 -2.58 -7.05
N LEU A 56 1.75 -1.69 -7.67
CA LEU A 56 2.10 -0.39 -7.09
C LEU A 56 1.19 0.76 -7.53
N ASN A 57 0.21 0.53 -8.41
CA ASN A 57 -0.68 1.60 -8.89
C ASN A 57 -1.44 2.29 -7.74
N ASP A 58 -1.85 1.55 -6.71
CA ASP A 58 -2.51 2.15 -5.55
C ASP A 58 -1.58 3.08 -4.75
N LEU A 59 -0.26 2.86 -4.76
CA LEU A 59 0.72 3.79 -4.18
C LEU A 59 0.84 5.08 -4.98
N ILE A 60 0.67 5.03 -6.30
CA ILE A 60 0.65 6.23 -7.14
C ILE A 60 -0.59 7.06 -6.81
N VAL A 61 -1.76 6.41 -6.71
CA VAL A 61 -3.01 7.07 -6.30
C VAL A 61 -2.85 7.71 -4.92
N PHE A 62 -2.31 6.96 -3.96
CA PHE A 62 -2.02 7.46 -2.62
C PHE A 62 -1.10 8.70 -2.66
N SER A 63 0.01 8.61 -3.39
CA SER A 63 0.99 9.71 -3.49
C SER A 63 0.37 10.98 -4.07
N LYS A 64 -0.50 10.85 -5.09
CA LYS A 64 -1.22 12.00 -5.68
C LYS A 64 -2.13 12.70 -4.66
N ILE A 65 -2.88 11.92 -3.88
CA ILE A 65 -3.76 12.47 -2.84
C ILE A 65 -2.95 13.25 -1.80
N ILE A 66 -1.85 12.66 -1.32
CA ILE A 66 -0.99 13.33 -0.34
C ILE A 66 -0.39 14.63 -0.91
N LEU A 67 0.15 14.60 -2.12
CA LEU A 67 0.69 15.81 -2.75
C LEU A 67 -0.37 16.91 -2.93
N GLN A 68 -1.61 16.56 -3.30
CA GLN A 68 -2.71 17.52 -3.39
C GLN A 68 -3.09 18.11 -2.02
N GLN A 69 -3.01 17.32 -0.95
CA GLN A 69 -3.32 17.78 0.40
C GLN A 69 -2.29 18.80 0.94
N TYR A 70 -1.02 18.69 0.52
CA TYR A 70 0.08 19.57 0.97
C TYR A 70 0.32 20.78 0.06
N ASN A 71 -0.24 20.81 -1.15
CA ASN A 71 -0.14 21.93 -2.08
C ASN A 71 -1.31 22.94 -1.95
N ASN A 72 -2.18 22.76 -0.96
CA ASN A 72 -3.25 23.68 -0.57
C ASN A 72 -2.99 24.20 0.84
#